data_AF-A0A453SJA5-F1
#
_entry.id   AF-A0A453SJA5-F1
#
_cell.length_a   1.000
_cell.length_b   1.000
_cell.length_c   1.000
_cell.angle_alpha   90.00
_cell.angle_beta   90.00
_cell.angle_gamma   90.00
#
_symmetry.space_group_name_H-M   'P 1'
#
loop_
_entity.id
_entity.type
_entity.pdbx_description
1 polymer ?
#
loop_
_entity_poly.entity_id
_entity_poly.type
_entity_poly.pdbx_seq_one_letter_code
_entity_poly.pdbx_strand_id
1 'polypeptide(L)'
;MRTCSLLIIIAAVVAVAYPVATSAQVAWYPIGGINEPHVQELGRWAVAEHVKQAHDGLKFIKVISGEKAPDAGVKYHLIIKAFNSNNKPVTYEAFLVEEIRSNTRTLISFSPVN
;
A
#
# COMPACT_ATOMS: atom_id res chain seq x y z
N MET A 1 22.80 46.72 -57.82
CA MET A 1 22.95 45.32 -57.36
C MET A 1 23.99 45.26 -56.25
N ARG A 2 23.58 45.26 -54.98
CA ARG A 2 24.38 44.77 -53.85
C ARG A 2 23.40 44.18 -52.83
N THR A 3 23.63 42.92 -52.53
CA THR A 3 22.72 41.91 -51.96
C THR A 3 22.41 42.12 -50.48
N CYS A 4 21.15 41.96 -50.09
CA CYS A 4 20.72 41.82 -48.70
C CYS A 4 21.08 40.42 -48.17
N SER A 5 21.98 40.36 -47.20
CA SER A 5 22.29 39.11 -46.48
C SER A 5 21.16 38.78 -45.49
N LEU A 6 20.48 37.66 -45.73
CA LEU A 6 19.51 37.07 -44.80
C LEU A 6 20.25 36.09 -43.88
N LEU A 7 20.32 36.40 -42.58
CA LEU A 7 20.77 35.48 -41.55
C LEU A 7 19.59 34.60 -41.12
N ILE A 8 19.62 33.32 -41.46
CA ILE A 8 18.66 32.32 -40.97
C ILE A 8 19.19 31.77 -39.66
N ILE A 9 18.57 32.16 -38.54
CA ILE A 9 18.84 31.58 -37.22
C ILE A 9 17.98 30.32 -37.11
N ILE A 10 18.60 29.15 -37.25
CA ILE A 10 17.95 27.86 -37.02
C ILE A 10 17.98 27.60 -35.50
N ALA A 11 16.89 27.89 -34.81
CA ALA A 11 16.70 27.49 -33.42
C ALA A 11 16.38 25.98 -33.38
N ALA A 12 17.38 25.16 -33.09
CA ALA A 12 17.17 23.73 -32.85
C ALA A 12 16.50 23.54 -31.48
N VAL A 13 15.18 23.33 -31.47
CA VAL A 13 14.45 22.90 -30.28
C VAL A 13 14.71 21.41 -30.09
N VAL A 14 15.66 21.07 -29.21
CA VAL A 14 15.87 19.69 -28.78
C VAL A 14 14.76 19.36 -27.77
N ALA A 15 13.69 18.74 -28.24
CA ALA A 15 12.68 18.16 -27.37
C ALA A 15 13.28 16.94 -26.67
N VAL A 16 13.72 17.12 -25.42
CA VAL A 16 14.14 16.01 -24.57
C VAL A 16 12.89 15.24 -24.15
N ALA A 17 12.62 14.14 -24.84
CA ALA A 17 11.63 13.17 -24.42
C ALA A 17 12.21 12.38 -23.23
N TYR A 18 11.81 12.74 -22.01
CA TYR A 18 12.05 11.87 -20.86
C TYR A 18 11.17 10.63 -21.02
N PRO A 19 11.70 9.41 -20.85
CA PRO A 19 10.84 8.25 -20.72
C PRO A 19 9.97 8.44 -19.48
N VAL A 20 8.66 8.57 -19.67
CA VAL A 20 7.70 8.42 -18.58
C VAL A 20 7.84 6.98 -18.11
N ALA A 21 8.42 6.79 -16.92
CA ALA A 21 8.40 5.50 -16.27
C ALA A 21 6.93 5.17 -15.95
N THR A 22 6.29 4.36 -16.80
CA THR A 22 5.07 3.66 -16.42
C THR A 22 5.44 2.79 -15.23
N SER A 23 5.01 3.18 -14.02
CA SER A 23 5.03 2.26 -12.90
C SER A 23 4.12 1.09 -13.27
N ALA A 24 4.68 -0.11 -13.37
CA ALA A 24 3.86 -1.30 -13.47
C ALA A 24 2.97 -1.32 -12.23
N GLN A 25 1.66 -1.13 -12.39
CA GLN A 25 0.70 -1.29 -11.31
C GLN A 25 0.85 -2.74 -10.81
N VAL A 26 1.29 -2.89 -9.56
CA VAL A 26 1.37 -4.21 -8.94
C VAL A 26 -0.05 -4.75 -8.82
N ALA A 27 -0.32 -5.88 -9.46
CA ALA A 27 -1.62 -6.53 -9.41
C ALA A 27 -1.90 -7.08 -8.00
N TRP A 28 -3.11 -6.82 -7.52
CA TRP A 28 -3.62 -7.38 -6.27
C TRP A 28 -4.41 -8.66 -6.55
N TYR A 29 -4.28 -9.63 -5.65
CA TYR A 29 -4.92 -10.92 -5.74
C TYR A 29 -5.69 -11.22 -4.45
N PRO A 30 -6.93 -11.74 -4.54
CA PRO A 30 -7.66 -12.12 -3.35
C PRO A 30 -6.93 -13.23 -2.59
N ILE A 31 -6.95 -13.17 -1.27
CA ILE A 31 -6.41 -14.22 -0.41
C ILE A 31 -7.47 -15.33 -0.33
N GLY A 32 -7.16 -16.53 -0.82
CA GLY A 32 -8.11 -17.66 -0.80
C GLY A 32 -8.31 -18.24 0.61
N GLY A 33 -7.29 -18.20 1.45
CA GLY A 33 -7.27 -18.80 2.79
C GLY A 33 -7.36 -17.77 3.92
N ILE A 34 -8.46 -17.02 4.04
CA ILE A 34 -8.62 -16.01 5.11
C ILE A 34 -8.51 -16.62 6.51
N ASN A 35 -8.90 -17.87 6.69
CA ASN A 35 -8.81 -18.57 7.97
C ASN A 35 -7.44 -19.22 8.20
N GLU A 36 -6.49 -19.07 7.28
CA GLU A 36 -5.13 -19.57 7.51
C GLU A 36 -4.50 -18.89 8.73
N PRO A 37 -3.79 -19.65 9.58
CA PRO A 37 -3.19 -19.10 10.80
C PRO A 37 -2.33 -17.86 10.54
N HIS A 38 -1.58 -17.84 9.44
CA HIS A 38 -0.72 -16.71 9.06
C HIS A 38 -1.54 -15.44 8.80
N VAL A 39 -2.64 -15.53 8.05
CA VAL A 39 -3.48 -14.36 7.73
C VAL A 39 -4.13 -13.80 8.99
N GLN A 40 -4.62 -14.68 9.89
CA GLN A 40 -5.19 -14.25 11.17
C GLN A 40 -4.14 -13.65 12.10
N GLU A 41 -2.90 -14.15 12.05
CA GLU A 41 -1.77 -13.62 12.80
C GLU A 41 -1.38 -12.22 12.30
N LEU A 42 -1.30 -12.00 10.98
CA LEU A 42 -1.07 -10.69 10.39
C LEU A 42 -2.14 -9.67 10.80
N GLY A 43 -3.42 -10.07 10.80
CA GLY A 43 -4.50 -9.21 11.27
C GLY A 43 -4.40 -8.85 12.75
N ARG A 44 -4.01 -9.82 13.60
CA ARG A 44 -3.79 -9.58 15.03
C ARG A 44 -2.61 -8.65 15.27
N TRP A 45 -1.52 -8.85 14.52
CA TRP A 45 -0.34 -8.00 14.56
C TRP A 45 -0.68 -6.57 14.15
N ALA A 46 -1.44 -6.38 13.06
CA ALA A 46 -1.84 -5.05 12.59
C ALA A 46 -2.63 -4.26 13.65
N VAL A 47 -3.59 -4.91 14.32
CA VAL A 47 -4.33 -4.28 15.42
C VAL A 47 -3.41 -3.93 16.58
N ALA A 48 -2.51 -4.83 16.98
CA ALA A 48 -1.59 -4.57 18.08
C ALA A 48 -0.61 -3.42 17.77
N GLU A 49 -0.11 -3.34 16.54
CA GLU A 49 0.79 -2.26 16.11
C GLU A 49 0.05 -0.91 16.04
N HIS A 50 -1.20 -0.90 15.57
CA HIS A 50 -2.05 0.30 15.62
C HIS A 50 -2.29 0.76 17.06
N VAL A 51 -2.68 -0.14 17.97
CA VAL A 51 -2.89 0.16 19.40
C VAL A 51 -1.64 0.77 20.03
N LYS A 52 -0.45 0.26 19.67
CA LYS A 52 0.83 0.79 20.13
C LYS A 52 1.11 2.21 19.63
N GLN A 53 0.69 2.55 18.41
CA GLN A 53 0.91 3.87 17.79
C GLN A 53 -0.15 4.90 18.19
N ALA A 54 -1.42 4.50 18.22
CA ALA A 54 -2.57 5.38 18.48
C ALA A 54 -2.97 5.44 19.97
N HIS A 55 -2.50 4.50 20.78
CA HIS A 55 -2.90 4.33 22.18
C HIS A 55 -4.42 4.16 22.36
N ASP A 56 -5.12 3.62 21.35
CA ASP A 56 -6.54 3.27 21.42
C ASP A 56 -6.70 1.79 21.76
N GLY A 57 -7.62 1.44 22.66
CA GLY A 57 -7.69 0.10 23.26
C GLY A 57 -8.30 -0.99 22.37
N LEU A 58 -8.07 -0.95 21.05
CA LEU A 58 -8.67 -1.87 20.08
C LEU A 58 -8.28 -3.33 20.35
N LYS A 59 -9.22 -4.25 20.09
CA LYS A 59 -9.02 -5.69 20.31
C LYS A 59 -9.40 -6.48 19.06
N PHE A 60 -8.44 -7.23 18.53
CA PHE A 60 -8.63 -8.08 17.35
C PHE A 60 -9.72 -9.13 17.56
N ILE A 61 -10.59 -9.33 16.56
CA ILE A 61 -11.56 -10.43 16.52
C ILE A 61 -11.14 -11.44 15.45
N LYS A 62 -11.10 -11.03 14.17
CA LYS A 62 -10.68 -11.86 13.04
C LYS A 62 -10.40 -11.03 11.79
N VAL A 63 -9.62 -11.58 10.85
CA VAL A 63 -9.63 -11.14 9.45
C VAL A 63 -10.86 -11.72 8.76
N ILE A 64 -11.57 -10.92 7.96
CA ILE A 64 -12.79 -11.34 7.25
C ILE A 64 -12.64 -11.38 5.73
N SER A 65 -11.73 -10.59 5.17
CA SER A 65 -11.33 -10.64 3.76
C SER A 65 -9.95 -9.98 3.61
N GLY A 66 -9.36 -10.12 2.44
CA GLY A 66 -8.13 -9.42 2.12
C GLY A 66 -7.59 -9.79 0.75
N GLU A 67 -6.65 -8.99 0.30
CA GLU A 67 -5.92 -9.14 -0.94
C GLU A 67 -4.43 -8.94 -0.70
N LYS A 68 -3.61 -9.50 -1.58
CA LYS A 68 -2.16 -9.42 -1.51
C LYS A 68 -1.54 -9.08 -2.86
N ALA A 69 -0.39 -8.44 -2.83
CA ALA A 69 0.36 -8.01 -3.99
C ALA A 69 1.85 -8.37 -3.81
N PRO A 70 2.52 -8.92 -4.85
CA PRO A 70 3.96 -9.16 -4.81
C PRO A 70 4.73 -7.84 -4.90
N ASP A 71 5.64 -7.59 -3.97
CA ASP A 71 6.50 -6.40 -3.96
C ASP A 71 7.94 -6.82 -3.57
N ALA A 72 8.78 -5.90 -3.08
CA ALA A 72 10.04 -6.24 -2.41
C ALA A 72 9.85 -7.21 -1.21
N GLY A 73 8.63 -7.27 -0.67
CA GLY A 73 8.09 -8.32 0.20
C GLY A 73 6.69 -8.75 -0.27
N VAL A 74 5.75 -8.92 0.65
CA VAL A 74 4.34 -9.13 0.32
C VAL A 74 3.53 -7.97 0.91
N LYS A 75 2.83 -7.24 0.05
CA LYS A 75 1.84 -6.24 0.49
C LYS A 75 0.52 -6.94 0.77
N TYR A 76 -0.10 -6.59 1.88
CA TYR A 76 -1.42 -7.06 2.26
C TYR A 76 -2.35 -5.86 2.46
N HIS A 77 -3.58 -6.01 1.97
CA HIS A 77 -4.71 -5.20 2.34
C HIS A 77 -5.70 -6.15 3.03
N LEU A 78 -5.87 -5.98 4.34
CA LEU A 78 -6.70 -6.85 5.16
C LEU A 78 -7.92 -6.09 5.65
N ILE A 79 -9.09 -6.73 5.56
CA ILE A 79 -10.30 -6.27 6.23
C ILE A 79 -10.45 -7.04 7.54
N ILE A 80 -10.43 -6.30 8.64
CA ILE A 80 -10.32 -6.81 10.00
C ILE A 80 -11.55 -6.41 10.80
N LYS A 81 -12.14 -7.37 11.52
CA LYS A 81 -13.12 -7.07 12.55
C LYS A 81 -12.40 -6.94 13.89
N ALA A 82 -12.63 -5.83 14.61
CA ALA A 82 -12.05 -5.56 15.91
C ALA A 82 -13.05 -4.84 16.82
N PHE A 83 -12.91 -4.98 18.14
CA PHE A 83 -13.63 -4.13 19.08
C PHE A 83 -12.95 -2.77 19.15
N ASN A 84 -13.73 -1.69 19.06
CA ASN A 84 -13.25 -0.34 19.35
C ASN A 84 -13.17 -0.09 20.87
N SER A 85 -12.73 1.11 21.28
CA SER A 85 -12.61 1.50 22.70
C SER A 85 -13.91 1.42 23.50
N ASN A 86 -15.08 1.36 22.84
CA ASN A 86 -16.39 1.20 23.47
C ASN A 86 -16.87 -0.26 23.46
N ASN A 87 -15.98 -1.22 23.23
CA ASN A 87 -16.27 -2.65 23.07
C ASN A 87 -17.31 -2.96 21.97
N LYS A 88 -17.48 -2.08 20.98
CA LYS A 88 -18.35 -2.34 19.83
C LYS A 88 -17.56 -2.97 18.69
N PRO A 89 -18.06 -4.03 18.04
CA PRO A 89 -17.41 -4.60 16.89
C PRO A 89 -17.50 -3.64 15.69
N VAL A 90 -16.35 -3.23 15.16
CA VAL A 90 -16.18 -2.34 14.02
C VAL A 90 -15.27 -3.02 13.00
N THR A 91 -15.44 -2.69 11.72
CA THR A 91 -14.60 -3.17 10.63
C THR A 91 -13.53 -2.14 10.31
N TYR A 92 -12.30 -2.58 10.12
CA TYR A 92 -11.15 -1.77 9.79
C TYR A 92 -10.46 -2.34 8.56
N GLU A 93 -9.83 -1.48 7.78
CA GLU A 93 -8.87 -1.86 6.76
C GLU A 93 -7.46 -1.63 7.30
N ALA A 94 -6.54 -2.52 6.93
CA ALA A 94 -5.13 -2.41 7.27
C ALA A 94 -4.28 -2.70 6.04
N PHE A 95 -3.36 -1.78 5.74
CA PHE A 95 -2.31 -2.00 4.75
C PHE A 95 -1.00 -2.29 5.47
N LEU A 96 -0.34 -3.39 5.12
CA LEU A 96 0.94 -3.77 5.71
C LEU A 96 1.85 -4.44 4.68
N VAL A 97 3.14 -4.42 4.96
CA VAL A 97 4.16 -5.15 4.21
C VAL A 97 4.81 -6.18 5.13
N GLU A 98 4.93 -7.41 4.66
CA GLU A 98 5.77 -8.44 5.28
C GLU A 98 6.98 -8.71 4.41
N GLU A 99 8.17 -8.45 4.94
CA GLU A 99 9.43 -8.67 4.24
C GLU A 99 10.06 -9.99 4.72
N ILE A 100 9.84 -11.06 3.95
CA ILE A 100 10.16 -12.44 4.33
C ILE A 100 11.68 -12.63 4.56
N ARG A 101 12.52 -11.94 3.79
CA ARG A 101 14.00 -12.09 3.89
C ARG A 101 14.55 -11.54 5.21
N SER A 102 14.02 -10.42 5.69
CA SER A 102 14.47 -9.75 6.91
C SER A 102 13.62 -10.11 8.13
N ASN A 103 12.52 -10.85 7.93
CA ASN A 103 11.50 -11.12 8.95
C ASN A 103 10.96 -9.83 9.60
N THR A 104 10.81 -8.77 8.80
CA THR A 104 10.27 -7.50 9.27
C THR A 104 8.86 -7.27 8.74
N ARG A 105 8.08 -6.49 9.49
CA ARG A 105 6.73 -6.09 9.13
C ARG A 105 6.57 -4.60 9.32
N THR A 106 5.84 -3.97 8.42
CA THR A 106 5.55 -2.53 8.50
C THR A 106 4.06 -2.32 8.29
N LEU A 107 3.43 -1.65 9.26
CA LEU A 107 2.05 -1.21 9.15
C LEU A 107 2.06 0.12 8.40
N ILE A 108 1.46 0.16 7.21
CA ILE A 108 1.39 1.35 6.35
C ILE A 108 0.23 2.23 6.80
N SER A 109 -0.95 1.64 7.00
CA SER A 109 -2.14 2.36 7.45
C SER A 109 -3.12 1.43 8.15
N PHE A 110 -3.94 2.02 9.00
CA PHE A 110 -5.04 1.36 9.70
C PHE A 110 -6.18 2.37 9.88
N SER A 111 -7.36 2.08 9.34
CA SER A 111 -8.52 2.98 9.38
C SER A 111 -9.84 2.21 9.46
N PRO A 112 -10.91 2.79 10.03
CA PRO A 112 -12.25 2.21 9.93
C PRO A 112 -12.68 2.09 8.46
N VAL A 113 -13.36 1.00 8.11
CA VAL A 113 -14.05 0.89 6.82
C VAL A 113 -15.32 1.73 6.88
N ASN A 114 -15.45 2.69 5.97
CA ASN A 114 -16.62 3.56 5.83
C ASN A 114 -17.83 2.83 5.22
#